data_AF-A0A2S2B4Q0-F1
#
_entry.id   AF-A0A2S2B4Q0-F1
#
_cell.length_a   1.000
_cell.length_b   1.000
_cell.length_c   1.000
_cell.angle_alpha   90.00
_cell.angle_beta   90.00
_cell.angle_gamma   90.00
#
_symmetry.space_group_name_H-M   'P 1'
#
loop_
_entity.id
_entity.type
_entity.pdbx_description
1 polymer ?
#
loop_
_entity_poly.entity_id
_entity_poly.type
_entity_poly.pdbx_seq_one_letter_code
_entity_poly.pdbx_strand_id
1 'polypeptide(L)'
;SYCELHTINANHNADFSFLSNPQKAREFARNFVSNLKDCGMFNYESVEDYYEVIISLTNAEISSKQRHYTKAKEKAMLGALASSIAELTIVESKHISITIKLRAVIQAIKVTFRQINCPENKDFISEIEDMVFVLSRHNSDSENEIDIDSESGSVSVQTSINVNEGGSNGQGGNSNNNGI
;
A
#
# COMPACT_ATOMS: atom_id res chain seq x y z
N SER A 1 -14.39 -25.99 18.06
CA SER A 1 -13.30 -25.60 18.96
C SER A 1 -12.04 -26.36 18.62
N TYR A 2 -11.01 -25.68 18.13
CA TYR A 2 -9.63 -26.14 18.24
C TYR A 2 -8.78 -24.91 18.55
N CYS A 3 -8.47 -24.77 19.83
CA CYS A 3 -7.33 -23.99 20.30
C CYS A 3 -6.13 -24.93 20.22
N GLU A 4 -5.06 -24.52 19.56
CA GLU A 4 -3.73 -24.92 19.99
C GLU A 4 -2.98 -23.66 20.39
N LEU A 5 -2.92 -23.48 21.71
CA LEU A 5 -1.87 -22.75 22.40
C LEU A 5 -0.54 -23.42 22.06
N HIS A 6 0.26 -22.77 21.22
CA HIS A 6 1.71 -22.90 21.25
C HIS A 6 2.29 -21.54 21.62
N THR A 7 2.52 -21.34 22.92
CA THR A 7 3.48 -20.35 23.40
C THR A 7 4.87 -20.95 23.22
N ILE A 8 5.52 -20.74 22.07
CA ILE A 8 6.97 -20.99 21.89
C ILE A 8 7.56 -19.95 20.91
N ASN A 9 8.58 -19.23 21.38
CA ASN A 9 9.58 -18.39 20.69
C ASN A 9 9.12 -17.16 19.89
N ALA A 10 9.38 -15.99 20.49
CA ALA A 10 9.91 -14.86 19.74
C ALA A 10 11.16 -15.32 18.97
N ASN A 11 11.21 -15.00 17.67
CA ASN A 11 12.19 -15.44 16.67
C ASN A 11 11.87 -16.79 16.01
N HIS A 12 10.93 -16.79 15.06
CA HIS A 12 11.04 -17.56 13.80
C HIS A 12 9.89 -17.14 12.86
N ASN A 13 10.22 -16.35 11.83
CA ASN A 13 9.52 -16.19 10.54
C ASN A 13 8.11 -16.81 10.40
N ALA A 14 7.08 -16.13 10.89
CA ALA A 14 5.70 -16.34 10.45
C ALA A 14 5.12 -15.01 9.94
N ASP A 15 5.67 -14.55 8.81
CA ASP A 15 5.01 -13.61 7.89
C ASP A 15 3.72 -14.29 7.39
N PHE A 16 2.64 -14.18 8.14
CA PHE A 16 1.32 -14.44 7.63
C PHE A 16 0.61 -13.09 7.57
N SER A 17 0.64 -12.45 6.39
CA SER A 17 -0.26 -11.34 6.07
C SER A 17 -1.65 -11.65 6.60
N PHE A 18 -2.31 -10.68 7.23
CA PHE A 18 -3.73 -10.84 7.53
C PHE A 18 -4.55 -11.06 6.23
N LEU A 19 -4.06 -10.54 5.09
CA LEU A 19 -4.60 -10.76 3.73
C LEU A 19 -4.47 -12.20 3.24
N SER A 20 -3.47 -12.93 3.74
CA SER A 20 -3.18 -14.30 3.35
C SER A 20 -4.18 -15.31 3.93
N ASN A 21 -4.92 -14.91 4.96
CA ASN A 21 -6.00 -15.70 5.55
C ASN A 21 -7.35 -15.07 5.18
N PRO A 22 -8.16 -15.71 4.31
CA PRO A 22 -9.43 -15.15 3.85
C PRO A 22 -10.38 -14.74 4.98
N GLN A 23 -10.36 -15.49 6.08
CA GLN A 23 -11.23 -15.22 7.20
C GLN A 23 -10.76 -13.99 7.97
N LYS A 24 -9.47 -13.91 8.30
CA LYS A 24 -8.90 -12.73 8.98
C LYS A 24 -9.00 -11.48 8.12
N ALA A 25 -8.82 -11.59 6.81
CA ALA A 25 -8.97 -10.46 5.89
C ALA A 25 -10.40 -9.92 5.83
N ARG A 26 -11.41 -10.81 5.81
CA ARG A 26 -12.83 -10.40 5.88
C ARG A 26 -13.19 -9.80 7.23
N GLU A 27 -12.71 -10.40 8.32
CA GLU A 27 -12.91 -9.85 9.67
C GLU A 27 -12.24 -8.48 9.81
N PHE A 28 -11.02 -8.33 9.28
CA PHE A 28 -10.33 -7.05 9.22
C PHE A 28 -11.17 -6.01 8.48
N ALA A 29 -11.64 -6.32 7.27
CA ALA A 29 -12.43 -5.38 6.46
C ALA A 29 -13.69 -4.90 7.21
N ARG A 30 -14.47 -5.83 7.77
CA ARG A 30 -15.71 -5.50 8.50
C ARG A 30 -15.45 -4.64 9.73
N ASN A 31 -14.49 -5.07 10.55
CA ASN A 31 -14.17 -4.39 11.80
C ASN A 31 -13.54 -3.01 11.53
N PHE A 32 -12.69 -2.91 10.51
CA PHE A 32 -12.10 -1.63 10.10
C PHE A 32 -13.17 -0.63 9.67
N VAL A 33 -14.11 -1.01 8.80
CA VAL A 33 -15.20 -0.12 8.39
C VAL A 33 -16.13 0.21 9.55
N SER A 34 -16.43 -0.73 10.44
CA SER A 34 -17.18 -0.43 11.68
C SER A 34 -16.46 0.62 12.52
N ASN A 35 -15.16 0.45 12.76
CA ASN A 35 -14.36 1.39 13.53
C ASN A 35 -14.28 2.77 12.86
N LEU A 36 -14.29 2.86 11.52
CA LEU A 36 -14.38 4.12 10.79
C LEU A 36 -15.74 4.81 10.92
N LYS A 37 -16.84 4.04 10.92
CA LYS A 37 -18.19 4.58 11.18
C LYS A 37 -18.29 5.15 12.59
N ASP A 38 -17.78 4.39 13.57
CA ASP A 38 -17.88 4.71 14.99
C ASP A 38 -17.02 5.92 15.39
N CYS A 39 -15.95 6.24 14.64
CA CYS A 39 -15.09 7.39 14.95
C CYS A 39 -15.74 8.76 14.66
N GLY A 40 -16.84 8.79 13.90
CA GLY A 40 -17.59 10.02 13.58
C GLY A 40 -16.90 10.99 12.60
N MET A 41 -15.79 10.58 11.97
CA MET A 41 -15.02 11.43 11.05
C MET A 41 -15.33 11.18 9.56
N PHE A 42 -16.08 10.13 9.24
CA PHE A 42 -16.36 9.71 7.87
C PHE A 42 -17.86 9.68 7.59
N ASN A 43 -18.24 9.87 6.32
CA ASN A 43 -19.61 9.63 5.89
C ASN A 43 -19.87 8.11 5.83
N TYR A 44 -21.05 7.68 6.27
CA TYR A 44 -21.40 6.26 6.33
C TYR A 44 -21.40 5.56 4.97
N GLU A 45 -21.71 6.28 3.90
CA GLU A 45 -21.67 5.73 2.53
C GLU A 45 -20.23 5.61 2.02
N SER A 46 -19.38 6.61 2.28
CA SER A 46 -17.98 6.63 1.81
C SER A 46 -17.07 5.57 2.42
N VAL A 47 -17.42 5.05 3.60
CA VAL A 47 -16.60 4.05 4.27
C VAL A 47 -16.79 2.65 3.67
N GLU A 48 -17.84 2.41 2.89
CA GLU A 48 -18.03 1.13 2.20
C GLU A 48 -16.99 0.91 1.10
N ASP A 49 -16.48 1.97 0.46
CA ASP A 49 -15.41 1.88 -0.55
C ASP A 49 -14.16 1.18 0.03
N TYR A 50 -13.86 1.42 1.31
CA TYR A 50 -12.76 0.76 2.01
C TYR A 50 -12.99 -0.74 2.14
N TYR A 51 -14.23 -1.16 2.45
CA TYR A 51 -14.58 -2.58 2.51
C TYR A 51 -14.40 -3.23 1.15
N GLU A 52 -14.94 -2.63 0.09
CA GLU A 52 -14.89 -3.17 -1.27
C GLU A 52 -13.45 -3.35 -1.77
N VAL A 53 -12.59 -2.36 -1.54
CA VAL A 53 -11.15 -2.42 -1.89
C VAL A 53 -10.44 -3.55 -1.13
N ILE A 54 -10.62 -3.65 0.19
CA ILE A 54 -9.97 -4.69 0.99
C ILE A 54 -10.40 -6.08 0.52
N ILE A 55 -11.70 -6.28 0.27
CA ILE A 55 -12.23 -7.56 -0.22
C ILE A 55 -11.72 -7.88 -1.62
N SER A 56 -11.65 -6.90 -2.52
CA SER A 56 -11.15 -7.08 -3.89
C SER A 56 -9.69 -7.52 -3.90
N LEU A 57 -8.82 -6.85 -3.15
CA LEU A 57 -7.40 -7.22 -3.02
C LEU A 57 -7.21 -8.55 -2.30
N THR A 58 -8.04 -8.85 -1.29
CA THR A 58 -8.06 -10.15 -0.63
C THR A 58 -8.40 -11.27 -1.62
N ASN A 59 -9.43 -11.09 -2.45
CA ASN A 59 -9.84 -12.08 -3.44
C ASN A 59 -8.76 -12.28 -4.52
N ALA A 60 -8.08 -11.21 -4.93
CA ALA A 60 -6.95 -11.28 -5.85
C ALA A 60 -5.78 -12.08 -5.24
N GLU A 61 -5.45 -11.85 -3.97
CA GLU A 61 -4.41 -12.60 -3.24
C GLU A 61 -4.77 -14.10 -3.16
N ILE A 62 -6.00 -14.42 -2.78
CA ILE A 62 -6.49 -15.81 -2.67
C ILE A 62 -6.44 -16.53 -4.03
N SER A 63 -6.92 -15.87 -5.09
CA SER A 63 -7.01 -16.46 -6.43
C SER A 63 -5.62 -16.77 -7.00
N SER A 64 -4.61 -15.98 -6.63
CA SER A 64 -3.24 -16.13 -7.11
C SER A 64 -2.38 -17.06 -6.25
N LYS A 65 -2.79 -17.35 -5.00
CA LYS A 65 -2.13 -18.38 -4.16
C LYS A 65 -2.18 -19.79 -4.75
N GLN A 66 -3.16 -20.08 -5.60
CA GLN A 66 -3.25 -21.38 -6.30
C GLN A 66 -2.10 -21.60 -7.29
N ARG A 67 -1.32 -20.56 -7.64
CA ARG A 67 -0.24 -20.65 -8.63
C ARG A 67 1.14 -20.53 -7.98
N HIS A 68 1.46 -19.45 -7.25
CA HIS A 68 2.73 -19.33 -6.48
C HIS A 68 2.61 -18.22 -5.41
N TYR A 69 2.72 -18.56 -4.11
CA TYR A 69 2.85 -17.56 -3.04
C TYR A 69 4.33 -17.18 -2.83
N THR A 70 4.61 -15.88 -2.75
CA THR A 70 5.95 -15.34 -2.43
C THR A 70 5.83 -14.14 -1.49
N LYS A 71 6.87 -13.91 -0.68
CA LYS A 71 6.95 -12.72 0.18
C LYS A 71 6.91 -11.41 -0.60
N ALA A 72 7.50 -11.39 -1.80
CA ALA A 72 7.47 -10.23 -2.69
C ALA A 72 6.04 -9.89 -3.13
N LYS A 73 5.25 -10.91 -3.46
CA LYS A 73 3.84 -10.74 -3.82
C LYS A 73 3.01 -10.24 -2.65
N GLU A 74 3.21 -10.80 -1.45
CA GLU A 74 2.55 -10.31 -0.25
C GLU A 74 2.86 -8.82 0.00
N LYS A 75 4.14 -8.43 -0.09
CA LYS A 75 4.55 -7.04 0.06
C LYS A 75 3.89 -6.13 -0.99
N ALA A 76 3.83 -6.57 -2.25
CA ALA A 76 3.16 -5.83 -3.31
C ALA A 76 1.65 -5.65 -3.04
N MET A 77 0.97 -6.70 -2.56
CA MET A 77 -0.46 -6.62 -2.22
C MET A 77 -0.73 -5.72 -1.02
N LEU A 78 0.13 -5.76 0.01
CA LEU A 78 0.06 -4.84 1.15
C LEU A 78 0.31 -3.40 0.71
N GLY A 79 1.29 -3.15 -0.17
CA GLY A 79 1.56 -1.84 -0.75
C GLY A 79 0.39 -1.33 -1.59
N ALA A 80 -0.20 -2.17 -2.44
CA ALA A 80 -1.39 -1.83 -3.21
C ALA A 80 -2.56 -1.47 -2.28
N LEU A 81 -2.78 -2.25 -1.22
CA LEU A 81 -3.82 -1.94 -0.24
C LEU A 81 -3.55 -0.63 0.49
N ALA A 82 -2.31 -0.39 0.91
CA ALA A 82 -1.93 0.84 1.58
C ALA A 82 -2.17 2.06 0.68
N SER A 83 -1.78 1.98 -0.60
CA SER A 83 -2.04 3.00 -1.61
C SER A 83 -3.54 3.26 -1.79
N SER A 84 -4.37 2.22 -1.91
CA SER A 84 -5.82 2.41 -2.06
C SER A 84 -6.46 3.02 -0.82
N ILE A 85 -6.06 2.62 0.40
CA ILE A 85 -6.54 3.24 1.63
C ILE A 85 -6.10 4.71 1.71
N ALA A 86 -4.86 5.01 1.32
CA ALA A 86 -4.33 6.37 1.30
C ALA A 86 -5.13 7.27 0.35
N GLU A 87 -5.39 6.79 -0.86
CA GLU A 87 -6.16 7.50 -1.87
C GLU A 87 -7.60 7.76 -1.43
N LEU A 88 -8.30 6.74 -0.91
CA LEU A 88 -9.63 6.91 -0.33
C LEU A 88 -9.60 7.92 0.83
N THR A 89 -8.55 7.90 1.66
CA THR A 89 -8.40 8.87 2.76
C THR A 89 -8.28 10.29 2.24
N ILE A 90 -7.52 10.52 1.17
CA ILE A 90 -7.38 11.82 0.52
C ILE A 90 -8.71 12.30 -0.06
N VAL A 91 -9.39 11.45 -0.84
CA VAL A 91 -10.69 11.77 -1.46
C VAL A 91 -11.72 12.15 -0.39
N GLU A 92 -11.69 11.45 0.73
CA GLU A 92 -12.57 11.68 1.86
C GLU A 92 -12.25 12.94 2.67
N SER A 93 -11.07 13.54 2.48
CA SER A 93 -10.58 14.67 3.27
C SER A 93 -11.01 16.05 2.74
N LYS A 94 -12.02 16.13 1.88
CA LYS A 94 -12.47 17.41 1.27
C LYS A 94 -12.88 18.49 2.28
N HIS A 95 -13.47 18.11 3.41
CA HIS A 95 -14.01 19.06 4.41
C HIS A 95 -13.37 18.95 5.80
N ILE A 96 -12.57 17.90 6.02
CA ILE A 96 -11.86 17.64 7.28
C ILE A 96 -10.39 17.46 6.93
N SER A 97 -9.50 18.07 7.71
CA SER A 97 -8.05 17.96 7.50
C SER A 97 -7.63 16.51 7.27
N ILE A 98 -6.84 16.29 6.21
CA ILE A 98 -6.29 14.99 5.87
C ILE A 98 -5.51 14.36 7.02
N THR A 99 -4.80 15.15 7.82
CA THR A 99 -4.07 14.66 8.99
C THR A 99 -5.03 14.10 10.05
N ILE A 100 -6.23 14.68 10.20
CA ILE A 100 -7.25 14.17 11.14
C ILE A 100 -7.82 12.85 10.62
N LYS A 101 -8.19 12.77 9.34
CA LYS A 101 -8.71 11.53 8.73
C LYS A 101 -7.68 10.41 8.73
N LEU A 102 -6.42 10.72 8.41
CA LEU A 102 -5.33 9.75 8.49
C LEU A 102 -5.18 9.18 9.91
N ARG A 103 -5.19 10.03 10.95
CA ARG A 103 -5.12 9.54 12.35
C ARG A 103 -6.29 8.62 12.70
N ALA A 104 -7.50 8.94 12.24
CA ALA A 104 -8.67 8.11 12.44
C ALA A 104 -8.53 6.74 11.74
N VAL A 105 -8.03 6.73 10.49
CA VAL A 105 -7.72 5.50 9.75
C VAL A 105 -6.68 4.65 10.48
N ILE A 106 -5.55 5.23 10.88
CA ILE A 106 -4.51 4.49 11.60
C ILE A 106 -5.02 3.93 12.93
N GLN A 107 -5.83 4.71 13.67
CA GLN A 107 -6.43 4.23 14.90
C GLN A 107 -7.39 3.08 14.66
N ALA A 108 -8.25 3.18 13.63
CA ALA A 108 -9.17 2.12 13.24
C ALA A 108 -8.42 0.83 12.87
N ILE A 109 -7.32 0.92 12.09
CA ILE A 109 -6.47 -0.22 11.74
C ILE A 109 -5.89 -0.90 12.99
N LYS A 110 -5.34 -0.11 13.93
CA LYS A 110 -4.76 -0.64 15.17
C LYS A 110 -5.82 -1.33 16.04
N VAL A 111 -7.00 -0.72 16.18
CA VAL A 111 -8.14 -1.33 16.89
C VAL A 111 -8.55 -2.65 16.21
N THR A 112 -8.65 -2.66 14.89
CA THR A 112 -9.01 -3.84 14.11
C THR A 112 -8.02 -4.99 14.31
N PHE A 113 -6.71 -4.73 14.25
CA PHE A 113 -5.70 -5.77 14.49
C PHE A 113 -5.86 -6.43 15.86
N ARG A 114 -6.15 -5.64 16.90
CA ARG A 114 -6.46 -6.16 18.24
C ARG A 114 -7.74 -6.98 18.26
N GLN A 115 -8.81 -6.53 17.61
CA GLN A 115 -10.10 -7.23 17.55
C GLN A 115 -9.99 -8.60 16.87
N ILE A 116 -9.12 -8.75 15.85
CA ILE A 116 -8.93 -10.02 15.12
C ILE A 116 -7.80 -10.89 15.69
N ASN A 117 -7.29 -10.55 16.89
CA ASN A 117 -6.16 -11.23 17.53
C ASN A 117 -4.96 -11.42 16.58
N CYS A 118 -4.58 -10.34 15.90
CA CYS A 118 -3.43 -10.31 15.00
C CYS A 118 -2.44 -9.26 15.50
N PRO A 119 -1.12 -9.53 15.47
CA PRO A 119 -0.12 -8.50 15.69
C PRO A 119 -0.33 -7.32 14.74
N GLU A 120 -0.13 -6.11 15.24
CA GLU A 120 -0.15 -4.91 14.39
C GLU A 120 0.98 -5.02 13.35
N ASN A 121 0.64 -4.82 12.07
CA ASN A 121 1.62 -4.72 11.01
C ASN A 121 2.11 -3.26 10.90
N LYS A 122 3.22 -2.95 11.56
CA LYS A 122 3.79 -1.59 11.63
C LYS A 122 4.25 -1.09 10.26
N ASP A 123 4.81 -1.97 9.43
CA ASP A 123 5.28 -1.61 8.09
C ASP A 123 4.11 -1.20 7.20
N PHE A 124 2.99 -1.95 7.26
CA PHE A 124 1.76 -1.59 6.54
C PHE A 124 1.17 -0.26 7.02
N ILE A 125 1.20 0.02 8.33
CA ILE A 125 0.74 1.31 8.88
C ILE A 125 1.62 2.46 8.38
N SER A 126 2.95 2.30 8.42
CA SER A 126 3.90 3.30 7.92
C SER A 126 3.69 3.57 6.44
N GLU A 127 3.48 2.51 5.65
CA GLU A 127 3.23 2.63 4.20
C GLU A 127 1.98 3.48 3.91
N ILE A 128 0.91 3.36 4.70
CA ILE A 128 -0.30 4.20 4.54
C ILE A 128 0.03 5.66 4.83
N GLU A 129 0.77 5.94 5.92
CA GLU A 129 1.16 7.31 6.28
C GLU A 129 2.02 7.94 5.18
N ASP A 130 3.00 7.19 4.66
CA ASP A 130 3.88 7.62 3.58
C ASP A 130 3.12 7.86 2.27
N MET A 131 2.22 6.94 1.88
CA MET A 131 1.40 7.09 0.67
C MET A 131 0.45 8.27 0.76
N VAL A 132 -0.17 8.54 1.92
CA VAL A 132 -0.99 9.74 2.10
C VAL A 132 -0.15 11.00 1.91
N PHE A 133 1.07 11.06 2.46
CA PHE A 133 1.94 12.21 2.30
C PHE A 133 2.37 12.43 0.83
N VAL A 134 2.74 11.36 0.12
CA VAL A 134 3.14 11.44 -1.28
C VAL A 134 1.97 11.83 -2.18
N LEU A 135 0.84 11.12 -2.09
CA LEU A 135 -0.31 11.33 -2.96
C LEU A 135 -1.02 12.65 -2.68
N SER A 136 -1.05 13.13 -1.43
CA SER A 136 -1.64 14.44 -1.13
C SER A 136 -0.84 15.60 -1.72
N ARG A 137 0.50 15.51 -1.75
CA ARG A 137 1.36 16.49 -2.43
C ARG A 137 1.12 16.50 -3.93
N HIS A 138 1.03 15.33 -4.54
CA HIS A 138 0.70 15.22 -5.97
C HIS A 138 -0.66 15.85 -6.31
N ASN A 139 -1.67 15.67 -5.46
CA ASN A 139 -2.99 16.27 -5.66
C ASN A 139 -3.03 17.78 -5.43
N SER A 140 -2.15 18.34 -4.60
CA SER A 140 -1.99 19.79 -4.46
C SER A 140 -1.14 20.42 -5.56
N ASP A 141 -0.16 19.68 -6.08
CA ASP A 141 0.74 20.15 -7.15
C ASP A 141 0.11 19.99 -8.55
N SER A 142 -0.98 19.23 -8.69
CA SER A 142 -1.74 19.07 -9.94
C SER A 142 -2.60 20.28 -10.35
N GLU A 143 -2.59 21.38 -9.60
CA GLU A 143 -3.01 22.71 -10.12
C GLU A 143 -1.90 23.39 -10.94
N ASN A 144 -0.67 22.88 -10.92
CA ASN A 144 0.33 23.14 -11.95
C ASN A 144 0.30 21.99 -12.96
N GLU A 145 -0.67 22.05 -13.87
CA GLU A 145 -0.58 21.30 -15.11
C GLU A 145 0.81 21.51 -15.70
N ILE A 146 1.48 20.40 -16.02
CA ILE A 146 2.56 20.42 -16.99
C ILE A 146 1.86 20.79 -18.29
N ASP A 147 1.97 22.04 -18.69
CA ASP A 147 1.70 22.50 -20.05
C ASP A 147 2.70 21.78 -20.96
N ILE A 148 2.34 20.57 -21.41
CA ILE A 148 3.10 19.86 -22.43
C ILE A 148 2.71 20.48 -23.77
N ASP A 149 3.17 21.72 -23.97
CA ASP A 149 3.31 22.28 -25.30
C ASP A 149 4.81 22.33 -25.64
N SER A 150 5.23 21.33 -26.42
CA SER A 150 6.36 21.32 -27.35
C SER A 150 7.78 21.65 -26.83
N GLU A 151 8.56 20.62 -26.43
CA GLU A 151 9.86 20.22 -27.04
C GLU A 151 10.69 19.33 -26.08
N SER A 152 11.00 18.11 -26.56
CA SER A 152 12.16 17.27 -26.22
C SER A 152 12.73 17.35 -24.79
N GLY A 153 12.22 16.53 -23.88
CA GLY A 153 12.84 16.28 -22.57
C GLY A 153 12.41 14.94 -21.99
N SER A 154 13.24 13.91 -22.17
CA SER A 154 13.06 12.58 -21.59
C SER A 154 12.94 12.68 -20.06
N VAL A 155 11.73 12.45 -19.52
CA VAL A 155 11.55 12.15 -18.09
C VAL A 155 11.97 10.69 -17.89
N SER A 156 13.20 10.49 -17.42
CA SER A 156 13.63 9.19 -16.91
C SER A 156 13.06 9.02 -15.50
N VAL A 157 11.99 8.24 -15.39
CA VAL A 157 11.56 7.70 -14.09
C VAL A 157 12.63 6.70 -13.66
N GLN A 158 13.53 7.14 -12.79
CA GLN A 158 14.64 6.33 -12.31
C GLN A 158 14.13 5.41 -11.19
N THR A 159 13.43 4.34 -11.58
CA THR A 159 13.10 3.24 -10.67
C THR A 159 14.41 2.55 -10.30
N SER A 160 14.90 2.75 -9.08
CA SER A 160 16.09 2.06 -8.57
C SER A 160 15.75 0.59 -8.26
N ILE A 161 15.53 -0.21 -9.30
CA ILE A 161 15.51 -1.67 -9.17
C ILE A 161 16.95 -2.13 -9.36
N ASN A 162 17.65 -2.42 -8.26
CA ASN A 162 18.91 -3.15 -8.32
C ASN A 162 18.62 -4.61 -8.70
N VAL A 163 18.47 -4.87 -9.99
CA VAL A 163 18.58 -6.21 -10.58
C VAL A 163 20.05 -6.41 -10.95
N ASN A 164 20.75 -7.17 -10.12
CA ASN A 164 22.10 -7.64 -10.42
C ASN A 164 22.00 -8.82 -11.39
N GLU A 165 21.85 -8.53 -12.69
CA GLU A 165 22.04 -9.51 -13.75
C GLU A 165 23.27 -9.14 -14.58
N GLY A 166 24.27 -10.01 -14.50
CA GLY A 166 25.50 -9.91 -15.27
C GLY A 166 25.24 -10.06 -16.76
N GLY A 167 25.83 -9.14 -17.53
CA GLY A 167 25.82 -9.18 -18.99
C GLY A 167 26.98 -8.36 -19.54
N SER A 168 28.01 -9.06 -19.98
CA SER A 168 29.26 -8.52 -20.51
C SER A 168 29.13 -7.90 -21.90
N ASN A 169 30.06 -6.99 -22.19
CA ASN A 169 30.62 -6.61 -23.50
C ASN A 169 29.90 -5.55 -24.36
N GLY A 170 30.49 -4.36 -24.40
CA GLY A 170 30.33 -3.36 -25.45
C GLY A 170 31.42 -2.29 -25.36
N GLN A 171 32.60 -2.58 -25.92
CA GLN A 171 33.79 -1.72 -25.88
C GLN A 171 34.11 -1.17 -27.27
N GLY A 172 34.34 0.15 -27.36
CA GLY A 172 35.07 0.84 -28.44
C GLY A 172 34.21 1.34 -29.61
N GLY A 173 34.38 2.55 -30.14
CA GLY A 173 35.41 3.57 -29.93
C GLY A 173 35.06 4.85 -30.69
N ASN A 174 35.55 5.97 -30.16
CA ASN A 174 35.36 7.35 -30.62
C ASN A 174 36.55 7.80 -31.49
N SER A 175 36.30 8.41 -32.64
CA SER A 175 37.23 9.21 -33.47
C SER A 175 36.43 9.70 -34.70
N ASN A 176 36.36 10.98 -35.07
CA ASN A 176 37.46 11.91 -35.28
C ASN A 176 37.07 13.37 -35.03
N ASN A 177 38.06 14.09 -34.50
CA ASN A 177 38.08 15.51 -34.23
C ASN A 177 38.74 16.25 -35.42
N ASN A 178 38.18 17.39 -35.80
CA ASN A 178 38.75 18.33 -36.79
C ASN A 178 40.03 18.98 -36.26
N GLY A 179 41.03 19.19 -37.13
CA GLY A 179 42.20 20.01 -36.80
C GLY A 179 43.20 20.20 -37.93
N ILE A 180 43.10 21.37 -38.56
CA ILE A 180 44.10 22.15 -39.35
C ILE A 180 44.44 21.64 -40.76
#